data_AF-R7KVF2-F1
#
_entry.id   AF-R7KVF2-F1
#
_cell.length_a   1.000
_cell.length_b   1.000
_cell.length_c   1.000
_cell.angle_alpha   90.00
_cell.angle_beta   90.00
_cell.angle_gamma   90.00
#
_symmetry.space_group_name_H-M   'P 1'
#
loop_
_entity.id
_entity.type
_entity.pdbx_description
1 polymer ?
#
loop_
_entity_poly.entity_id
_entity_poly.type
_entity_poly.pdbx_seq_one_letter_code
_entity_poly.pdbx_strand_id
1 'polypeptide(L)'
;MSDNKIRIISAEYDHVPDEEAVQRTVEFLNANITADKIYYRSYDFPEFIDCGSNLEYIKCPCCNADISFEWWGEQVDKAIENDFESLDVTMPCCGKSSSLNDLKYHFPCGFACAEFVVENPEGELGNENIIELEKILDTKLRVIHCHM
;
A
#
# COMPACT_ATOMS: atom_id res chain seq x y z
N MET A 1 5.01 8.77 22.51
CA MET A 1 5.74 9.28 21.34
C MET A 1 5.07 8.61 20.17
N SER A 2 4.54 9.39 19.22
CA SER A 2 3.87 8.83 18.06
C SER A 2 4.95 8.54 17.03
N ASP A 3 5.00 7.31 16.55
CA ASP A 3 5.92 6.90 15.49
C ASP A 3 5.19 7.11 14.16
N ASN A 4 5.66 8.06 13.36
CA ASN A 4 5.09 8.36 12.05
C ASN A 4 5.86 7.60 10.99
N LYS A 5 5.16 6.92 10.09
CA LYS A 5 5.79 6.21 8.97
C LYS A 5 5.12 6.57 7.66
N ILE A 6 5.93 6.76 6.63
CA ILE A 6 5.46 6.75 5.25
C ILE A 6 5.85 5.41 4.66
N ARG A 7 4.86 4.65 4.19
CA ARG A 7 5.02 3.37 3.50
C ARG A 7 4.69 3.59 2.03
N ILE A 8 5.63 3.29 1.14
CA ILE A 8 5.49 3.49 -0.30
C ILE A 8 5.46 2.10 -0.93
N ILE A 9 4.35 1.80 -1.62
CA ILE A 9 4.13 0.51 -2.27
C ILE A 9 3.73 0.71 -3.73
N SER A 10 3.93 -0.31 -4.54
CA SER A 10 3.36 -0.34 -5.89
C SER A 10 1.83 -0.41 -5.82
N ALA A 11 1.16 0.17 -6.83
CA ALA A 11 -0.28 -0.01 -7.03
C ALA A 11 -0.63 -1.43 -7.50
N GLU A 12 0.34 -2.11 -8.12
CA GLU A 12 0.31 -3.53 -8.45
C GLU A 12 0.87 -4.33 -7.27
N TYR A 13 0.03 -5.17 -6.66
CA TYR A 13 0.34 -5.80 -5.38
C TYR A 13 1.43 -6.88 -5.46
N ASP A 14 1.65 -7.45 -6.64
CA ASP A 14 2.62 -8.49 -6.94
C ASP A 14 3.96 -7.93 -7.47
N HIS A 15 4.05 -6.62 -7.68
CA HIS A 15 5.24 -5.97 -8.19
C HIS A 15 6.37 -5.99 -7.14
N VAL A 16 7.50 -6.59 -7.52
CA VAL A 16 8.75 -6.59 -6.74
C VAL A 16 9.83 -5.91 -7.58
N PRO A 17 10.35 -4.74 -7.16
CA PRO A 17 11.40 -4.06 -7.89
C PRO A 17 12.71 -4.85 -7.88
N ASP A 18 13.51 -4.73 -8.94
CA ASP A 18 14.85 -5.32 -8.97
C ASP A 18 15.84 -4.57 -8.05
N GLU A 19 17.01 -5.16 -7.82
CA GLU A 19 18.01 -4.59 -6.90
C GLU A 19 18.49 -3.19 -7.31
N GLU A 20 18.57 -2.89 -8.61
CA GLU A 20 19.01 -1.59 -9.13
C GLU A 20 17.95 -0.52 -8.85
N ALA A 21 16.68 -0.83 -9.08
CA ALA A 21 15.55 0.04 -8.79
C ALA A 21 15.39 0.28 -7.28
N VAL A 22 15.58 -0.75 -6.46
CA VAL A 22 15.59 -0.64 -4.99
C VAL A 22 16.70 0.32 -4.54
N GLN A 23 17.93 0.12 -5.01
CA GLN A 23 19.06 0.95 -4.63
C GLN A 23 18.82 2.42 -5.02
N ARG A 24 18.41 2.67 -6.27
CA ARG A 24 18.11 4.02 -6.76
C ARG A 24 16.99 4.69 -5.96
N THR A 25 15.96 3.94 -5.61
CA THR A 25 14.86 4.45 -4.79
C THR A 25 15.32 4.86 -3.40
N VAL A 26 16.10 4.02 -2.74
CA VAL A 26 16.62 4.31 -1.40
C VAL A 26 17.58 5.51 -1.43
N GLU A 27 18.47 5.58 -2.42
CA GLU A 27 19.37 6.73 -2.61
C GLU A 27 18.59 8.03 -2.86
N PHE A 28 17.56 7.97 -3.71
CA PHE A 28 16.70 9.11 -3.99
C PHE A 28 15.96 9.59 -2.74
N LEU A 29 15.37 8.67 -1.97
CA LEU A 29 14.66 9.01 -0.74
C LEU A 29 15.60 9.65 0.29
N ASN A 30 16.81 9.10 0.50
CA ASN A 30 17.80 9.68 1.41
C ASN A 30 18.28 11.08 0.98
N ALA A 31 18.29 11.37 -0.32
CA ALA A 31 18.71 12.68 -0.83
C ALA A 31 17.61 13.75 -0.73
N ASN A 32 16.33 13.35 -0.71
CA ASN A 32 15.19 14.26 -0.84
C ASN A 32 14.32 14.35 0.42
N ILE A 33 14.52 13.48 1.42
CA ILE A 33 13.77 13.48 2.68
C ILE A 33 14.73 13.28 3.85
N THR A 34 14.56 14.10 4.89
CA THR A 34 15.16 13.84 6.20
C THR A 34 14.24 12.90 6.99
N ALA A 35 14.78 11.80 7.48
CA ALA A 35 14.05 10.80 8.27
C ALA A 35 15.03 10.07 9.20
N ASP A 36 14.53 9.41 10.24
CA ASP A 36 15.37 8.61 11.15
C ASP A 36 15.96 7.40 10.43
N LYS A 37 15.15 6.76 9.57
CA LYS A 37 15.54 5.56 8.84
C LYS A 37 14.73 5.39 7.57
N ILE A 38 15.41 4.96 6.50
CA ILE A 38 14.78 4.58 5.23
C ILE A 38 15.25 3.17 4.88
N TYR A 39 14.32 2.25 4.61
CA TYR A 39 14.66 0.89 4.25
C TYR A 39 13.63 0.26 3.31
N TYR A 40 14.06 -0.77 2.60
CA TYR A 40 13.23 -1.61 1.75
C TYR A 40 12.88 -2.92 2.46
N ARG A 41 11.68 -3.43 2.21
CA ARG A 41 11.25 -4.75 2.66
C ARG A 41 10.52 -5.45 1.50
N SER A 42 10.81 -6.72 1.32
CA SER A 42 10.06 -7.62 0.44
C SER A 42 9.42 -8.73 1.24
N TYR A 43 8.39 -9.32 0.66
CA TYR A 43 7.59 -10.40 1.22
C TYR A 43 7.48 -11.52 0.19
N ASP A 44 7.40 -12.77 0.67
CA ASP A 44 7.18 -13.93 -0.22
C ASP A 44 5.76 -13.91 -0.82
N PHE A 45 4.80 -13.33 -0.09
CA PHE A 45 3.41 -13.15 -0.48
C PHE A 45 2.94 -11.72 -0.20
N PRO A 46 1.95 -11.19 -0.94
CA PRO A 46 1.37 -9.88 -0.70
C PRO A 46 0.92 -9.69 0.76
N GLU A 47 1.39 -8.64 1.42
CA GLU A 47 0.89 -8.26 2.75
C GLU A 47 -0.04 -7.05 2.67
N PHE A 48 -0.99 -6.97 3.61
CA PHE A 48 -1.83 -5.79 3.75
C PHE A 48 -1.04 -4.66 4.45
N ILE A 49 -0.79 -3.60 3.70
CA ILE A 49 -0.08 -2.41 4.14
C ILE A 49 -1.14 -1.40 4.60
N ASP A 50 -1.39 -1.37 5.91
CA ASP A 50 -2.39 -0.48 6.51
C ASP A 50 -1.84 0.92 6.86
N CYS A 51 -2.77 1.84 7.07
CA CYS A 51 -2.53 3.20 7.55
C CYS A 51 -2.62 3.34 9.08
N GLY A 52 -2.51 2.24 9.82
CA GLY A 52 -2.75 2.18 11.26
C GLY A 52 -4.21 2.50 11.61
N SER A 53 -4.40 3.31 12.65
CA SER A 53 -5.73 3.61 13.22
C SER A 53 -6.60 4.55 12.36
N ASN A 54 -6.11 5.00 11.19
CA ASN A 54 -6.80 5.97 10.33
C ASN A 54 -7.87 5.35 9.41
N LEU A 55 -7.98 4.02 9.32
CA LEU A 55 -8.93 3.36 8.44
C LEU A 55 -10.34 3.35 9.05
N GLU A 56 -11.18 4.29 8.64
CA GLU A 56 -12.54 4.42 9.18
C GLU A 56 -13.60 3.64 8.39
N TYR A 57 -13.46 3.56 7.07
CA TYR A 57 -14.43 2.86 6.21
C TYR A 57 -13.80 2.41 4.89
N ILE A 58 -14.43 1.40 4.28
CA ILE A 58 -14.07 0.84 2.99
C ILE A 58 -15.29 0.93 2.08
N LYS A 59 -15.11 1.36 0.83
CA LYS A 59 -16.20 1.51 -0.14
C LYS A 59 -16.00 0.65 -1.38
N CYS A 60 -17.12 0.20 -1.93
CA CYS A 60 -17.16 -0.48 -3.20
C CYS A 60 -16.69 0.47 -4.33
N PRO A 61 -15.71 0.08 -5.15
CA PRO A 61 -15.27 0.93 -6.26
C PRO A 61 -16.36 1.11 -7.32
N CYS A 62 -17.26 0.13 -7.46
CA CYS A 62 -18.26 0.09 -8.54
C CYS A 62 -19.58 0.82 -8.25
N CYS A 63 -20.07 0.80 -7.00
CA CYS A 63 -21.34 1.45 -6.63
C CYS A 63 -21.20 2.40 -5.43
N ASN A 64 -20.00 2.52 -4.86
CA ASN A 64 -19.69 3.42 -3.74
C ASN A 64 -20.46 3.12 -2.43
N ALA A 65 -21.10 1.96 -2.32
CA ALA A 65 -21.68 1.48 -1.08
C ALA A 65 -20.60 1.14 -0.05
N ASP A 66 -20.92 1.30 1.22
CA ASP A 66 -20.03 0.92 2.31
C ASP A 66 -19.89 -0.61 2.37
N ILE A 67 -18.67 -1.05 2.59
CA ILE A 67 -18.29 -2.45 2.78
C ILE A 67 -18.01 -2.65 4.26
N SER A 68 -18.61 -3.69 4.86
CA SER A 68 -18.37 -4.00 6.27
C SER A 68 -16.95 -4.55 6.47
N PHE A 69 -16.31 -4.16 7.58
CA PHE A 69 -15.02 -4.71 7.97
C PHE A 69 -15.06 -6.22 8.22
N GLU A 70 -16.20 -6.75 8.67
CA GLU A 70 -16.42 -8.20 8.84
C GLU A 70 -16.30 -8.94 7.51
N TRP A 71 -17.04 -8.50 6.48
CA TRP A 71 -16.96 -9.11 5.15
C TRP A 71 -15.56 -8.96 4.55
N TRP A 72 -14.96 -7.78 4.70
CA TRP A 72 -13.61 -7.50 4.20
C TRP A 72 -12.58 -8.42 4.87
N GLY A 73 -12.62 -8.53 6.20
CA GLY A 73 -11.75 -9.41 6.98
C GLY A 73 -11.86 -10.86 6.54
N GLU A 74 -13.08 -11.37 6.34
CA GLU A 74 -13.28 -12.73 5.82
C GLU A 74 -12.68 -12.95 4.42
N GLN A 75 -12.68 -11.93 3.55
CA GLN A 75 -12.05 -12.06 2.23
C GLN A 75 -10.53 -12.02 2.33
N VAL A 76 -9.99 -11.19 3.24
CA VAL A 76 -8.54 -11.15 3.51
C VAL A 76 -8.08 -12.49 4.09
N ASP A 77 -8.80 -13.06 5.05
CA ASP A 77 -8.49 -14.37 5.63
C ASP A 77 -8.48 -15.46 4.55
N LYS A 78 -9.46 -15.45 3.63
CA LYS A 78 -9.49 -16.38 2.48
C LYS A 78 -8.33 -16.17 1.53
N ALA A 79 -7.91 -14.92 1.32
CA ALA A 79 -6.75 -14.64 0.47
C ALA A 79 -5.48 -15.18 1.14
N ILE A 80 -5.32 -14.99 2.45
CA ILE A 80 -4.21 -15.57 3.24
C ILE A 80 -4.20 -17.11 3.14
N GLU A 81 -5.35 -17.76 3.29
CA GLU A 81 -5.46 -19.23 3.18
C GLU A 81 -5.06 -19.79 1.81
N ASN A 82 -5.15 -18.98 0.76
CA ASN A 82 -4.75 -19.34 -0.61
C ASN A 82 -3.45 -18.63 -1.02
N ASP A 83 -2.59 -18.24 -0.06
CA ASP A 83 -1.29 -17.60 -0.32
C ASP A 83 -1.37 -16.39 -1.27
N PHE A 84 -2.50 -15.68 -1.21
CA PHE A 84 -2.84 -14.54 -2.06
C PHE A 84 -2.77 -14.83 -3.57
N GLU A 85 -3.01 -16.09 -4.00
CA GLU A 85 -3.09 -16.47 -5.42
C GLU A 85 -4.08 -15.60 -6.21
N SER A 86 -5.12 -15.09 -5.56
CA SER A 86 -6.03 -14.10 -6.12
C SER A 86 -6.60 -13.19 -5.04
N LEU A 87 -6.66 -11.90 -5.35
CA LEU A 87 -7.37 -10.89 -4.56
C LEU A 87 -8.78 -10.62 -5.11
N ASP A 88 -9.23 -11.39 -6.11
CA ASP A 88 -10.50 -11.17 -6.78
C ASP A 88 -11.66 -11.51 -5.85
N VAL A 89 -12.61 -10.58 -5.80
CA VAL A 89 -13.77 -10.64 -4.92
C VAL A 89 -15.02 -10.21 -5.66
N THR A 90 -16.15 -10.80 -5.29
CA THR A 90 -17.46 -10.36 -5.76
C THR A 90 -18.07 -9.45 -4.71
N MET A 91 -18.38 -8.21 -5.09
CA MET A 91 -18.88 -7.19 -4.16
C MET A 91 -20.22 -7.60 -3.55
N PRO A 92 -20.39 -7.58 -2.22
CA PRO A 92 -21.62 -8.02 -1.55
C PRO A 92 -22.79 -7.06 -1.82
N CYS A 93 -22.48 -5.79 -2.13
CA CYS A 93 -23.47 -4.75 -2.34
C CYS A 93 -24.07 -4.73 -3.75
N CYS A 94 -23.33 -5.16 -4.78
CA CYS A 94 -23.78 -5.03 -6.18
C CYS A 94 -23.46 -6.24 -7.06
N GLY A 95 -22.81 -7.28 -6.53
CA GLY A 95 -22.48 -8.51 -7.26
C GLY A 95 -21.46 -8.35 -8.39
N LYS A 96 -20.77 -7.20 -8.48
CA LYS A 96 -19.74 -6.96 -9.49
C LYS A 96 -18.39 -7.50 -9.02
N SER A 97 -17.57 -7.98 -9.95
CA SER A 97 -16.18 -8.36 -9.68
C SER A 97 -15.32 -7.12 -9.42
N SER A 98 -14.40 -7.25 -8.48
CA SER A 98 -13.37 -6.27 -8.10
C SER A 98 -12.19 -7.03 -7.48
N SER A 99 -11.13 -6.33 -7.08
CA SER A 99 -10.07 -6.88 -6.23
C SER A 99 -10.10 -6.25 -4.83
N LEU A 100 -9.61 -6.96 -3.81
CA LEU A 100 -9.30 -6.39 -2.49
C LEU A 100 -8.31 -5.23 -2.59
N ASN A 101 -7.40 -5.28 -3.57
CA ASN A 101 -6.45 -4.21 -3.84
C ASN A 101 -7.11 -2.96 -4.44
N ASP A 102 -8.28 -3.08 -5.06
CA ASP A 102 -9.00 -2.00 -5.75
C ASP A 102 -10.14 -1.38 -4.93
N LEU A 103 -10.36 -1.87 -3.71
CA LEU A 103 -11.34 -1.29 -2.81
C LEU A 103 -10.97 0.16 -2.49
N LYS A 104 -12.01 1.00 -2.30
CA LYS A 104 -11.82 2.40 -1.93
C LYS A 104 -11.66 2.49 -0.42
N TYR A 105 -10.43 2.38 0.05
CA TYR A 105 -10.08 2.66 1.44
C TYR A 105 -10.20 4.17 1.70
N HIS A 106 -10.84 4.58 2.80
CA HIS A 106 -10.96 6.00 3.17
C HIS A 106 -9.60 6.69 3.27
N PHE A 107 -8.64 5.96 3.82
CA PHE A 107 -7.26 6.38 3.95
C PHE A 107 -6.38 5.43 3.12
N PRO A 108 -5.32 5.91 2.43
CA PRO A 108 -4.51 5.06 1.58
C PRO A 108 -4.06 3.79 2.29
N CYS A 109 -4.40 2.64 1.72
CA CYS A 109 -3.98 1.29 2.11
C CYS A 109 -3.84 0.45 0.84
N GLY A 110 -3.21 -0.72 0.93
CA GLY A 110 -3.12 -1.63 -0.21
C GLY A 110 -2.43 -2.93 0.12
N PHE A 111 -2.36 -3.82 -0.87
CA PHE A 111 -1.58 -5.04 -0.78
C PHE A 111 -0.27 -4.85 -1.53
N ALA A 112 0.83 -5.41 -1.01
CA ALA A 112 2.11 -5.35 -1.69
C ALA A 112 3.06 -6.49 -1.28
N CYS A 113 3.81 -7.02 -2.24
CA CYS A 113 4.97 -7.90 -2.02
C CYS A 113 6.24 -7.11 -1.66
N ALA A 114 6.22 -5.79 -1.80
CA ALA A 114 7.37 -4.94 -1.55
C ALA A 114 6.96 -3.55 -1.06
N GLU A 115 7.73 -3.01 -0.11
CA GLU A 115 7.52 -1.66 0.40
C GLU A 115 8.84 -0.93 0.68
N PHE A 116 8.80 0.39 0.54
CA PHE A 116 9.81 1.29 1.09
C PHE A 116 9.22 1.99 2.30
N VAL A 117 9.93 1.94 3.42
CA VAL A 117 9.51 2.53 4.68
C VAL A 117 10.42 3.69 5.04
N VAL A 118 9.82 4.84 5.32
CA VAL A 118 10.46 6.05 5.83
C VAL A 118 9.95 6.27 7.26
N GLU A 119 10.82 6.08 8.25
CA GLU A 119 10.51 6.25 9.67
C GLU A 119 10.78 7.69 10.12
N ASN A 120 9.77 8.30 10.75
CA ASN A 120 9.78 9.66 11.29
C ASN A 120 10.31 10.72 10.29
N PRO A 121 9.69 10.86 9.11
CA PRO A 121 10.10 11.89 8.15
C PRO A 121 9.84 13.31 8.68
N GLU A 122 10.77 14.22 8.43
CA GLU A 122 10.59 15.65 8.61
C GLU A 122 9.76 16.21 7.43
N GLY A 123 8.45 15.95 7.48
CA GLY A 123 7.49 16.43 6.47
C GLY A 123 6.88 15.33 5.60
N GLU A 124 6.31 15.74 4.48
CA GLU A 124 5.61 14.86 3.53
C GLU A 124 6.43 14.62 2.26
N LEU A 125 6.18 13.48 1.61
CA LEU A 125 6.72 13.17 0.29
C LEU A 125 5.97 14.01 -0.76
N GLY A 126 6.61 15.04 -1.31
CA GLY A 126 6.01 15.89 -2.33
C GLY A 126 5.68 15.15 -3.64
N ASN A 127 4.70 15.65 -4.39
CA ASN A 127 4.25 15.04 -5.65
C ASN A 127 5.37 14.87 -6.68
N GLU A 128 6.35 15.78 -6.73
CA GLU A 128 7.50 15.68 -7.63
C GLU A 128 8.37 14.47 -7.31
N ASN A 129 8.56 14.19 -6.01
CA ASN A 129 9.30 13.02 -5.53
C ASN A 129 8.54 11.73 -5.89
N ILE A 130 7.22 11.72 -5.72
CA ILE A 130 6.38 10.57 -6.10
C ILE A 130 6.51 10.27 -7.59
N ILE A 131 6.41 11.29 -8.44
CA ILE A 131 6.52 11.13 -9.91
C ILE A 131 7.89 10.57 -10.30
N GLU A 132 8.97 10.97 -9.63
CA GLU A 132 10.30 10.44 -9.93
C GLU A 132 10.46 9.00 -9.47
N LEU A 133 9.94 8.67 -8.27
CA LEU A 133 9.91 7.29 -7.77
C LEU A 133 9.09 6.37 -8.69
N GLU A 134 7.94 6.83 -9.20
CA GLU A 134 7.14 6.08 -10.18
C GLU A 134 7.93 5.75 -11.45
N LYS A 135 8.83 6.65 -11.90
CA LYS A 135 9.71 6.37 -13.04
C LYS A 135 10.83 5.39 -12.72
N ILE A 136 11.42 5.50 -11.52
CA ILE A 136 12.49 4.60 -11.08
C ILE A 136 11.97 3.17 -10.97
N LEU A 137 10.75 3.01 -10.45
CA LEU A 137 10.11 1.72 -10.19
C LEU A 137 9.25 1.22 -11.38
N ASP A 138 9.10 2.03 -12.42
CA ASP A 138 8.26 1.77 -13.60
C ASP A 138 6.84 1.33 -13.25
N THR A 139 6.26 1.92 -12.19
CA THR A 139 4.93 1.59 -11.70
C THR A 139 4.28 2.76 -11.00
N LYS A 140 2.96 2.70 -10.85
CA LYS A 140 2.21 3.67 -10.04
C LYS A 140 2.38 3.36 -8.58
N LEU A 141 2.49 4.39 -7.76
CA LEU A 141 2.76 4.23 -6.32
C LEU A 141 1.56 4.61 -5.47
N ARG A 142 1.42 3.92 -4.35
CA ARG A 142 0.54 4.31 -3.25
C ARG A 142 1.40 4.73 -2.07
N VAL A 143 1.16 5.95 -1.59
CA VAL A 143 1.84 6.51 -0.43
C VAL A 143 0.90 6.43 0.76
N ILE A 144 1.30 5.68 1.78
CA ILE A 144 0.49 5.34 2.94
C ILE A 144 1.11 5.98 4.17
N HIS A 145 0.37 6.90 4.79
CA HIS A 145 0.78 7.55 6.04
C HIS A 145 0.23 6.74 7.22
N CYS A 146 1.11 6.09 7.96
CA CYS A 146 0.78 5.36 9.17
C CYS A 146 1.11 6.24 10.38
N HIS A 147 0.14 6.43 11.26
CA HIS A 147 0.31 7.13 12.54
C HIS A 147 -0.04 6.12 13.64
N MET A 148 0.93 5.83 14.50
CA MET A 148 0.79 4.91 15.64
C MET A 148 0.92 5.65 16.97
#